data_AF-A0AAP0PEG4-F1
#
_entry.id   AF-A0AAP0PEG4-F1
#
_cell.length_a   1.000
_cell.length_b   1.000
_cell.length_c   1.000
_cell.angle_alpha   90.00
_cell.angle_beta   90.00
_cell.angle_gamma   90.00
#
_symmetry.space_group_name_H-M   'P 1'
#
loop_
_entity.id
_entity.type
_entity.pdbx_description
1 polymer ?
#
loop_
_entity_poly.entity_id
_entity_poly.type
_entity_poly.pdbx_seq_one_letter_code
_entity_poly.pdbx_strand_id
1 'polypeptide(L)'
;MKVAVERTGGLVVLAESFGHSVFKDSFRRIFEDGEHSLGLSFNGTVEINCSKDIKIQGIIGPCTSLEKKGPSCADTVIGQGNTTAWKMCGLDKSTCLTVFFDVSPSDKSNPPGTLNPQLYLQFLTNYQNPGGEMRIRVTTVTRRWVDSATDSQELMAGFDQETAAVVMARLVSLKMEMEEDFDATRWLDRSLIRLCSRFGDYRKDDPSSFSLNPNLSIFPQFIFNLRRSQFIQVFNNSPDETAYFRMLLNRENVTNSVVMIQPSLISYSFNSPPAPTLLDVSSIAADRILLLDAYFSVVIFHGMTIAQWRNLGYQNQPEHQAFAQLLQAPHDEASAIISERFPVPRLVVCDQHGSQARFLLAKLNPSATYNSAHDVAAGSDVIFTDDVSLQVFFEHLQKLAVQS
;
A
#
# COMPACT_ATOMS: atom_id res chain seq x y z
N MET A 1 -7.27 19.57 -11.57
CA MET A 1 -6.54 20.05 -10.37
C MET A 1 -5.45 19.09 -9.91
N LYS A 2 -5.70 17.76 -9.91
CA LYS A 2 -4.73 16.68 -9.61
C LYS A 2 -3.27 16.99 -9.98
N VAL A 3 -3.00 17.28 -11.25
CA VAL A 3 -1.64 17.52 -11.78
C VAL A 3 -0.89 18.62 -11.03
N ALA A 4 -1.58 19.66 -10.56
CA ALA A 4 -0.93 20.74 -9.79
C ALA A 4 -0.36 20.21 -8.47
N VAL A 5 -1.08 19.31 -7.79
CA VAL A 5 -0.62 18.68 -6.55
C VAL A 5 0.54 17.72 -6.85
N GLU A 6 0.36 16.81 -7.80
CA GLU A 6 1.38 15.80 -8.13
C GLU A 6 2.69 16.41 -8.64
N ARG A 7 2.64 17.46 -9.45
CA ARG A 7 3.86 18.05 -10.01
C ARG A 7 4.62 18.92 -9.03
N THR A 8 3.95 19.45 -8.01
CA THR A 8 4.54 20.40 -7.06
C THR A 8 4.81 19.77 -5.69
N GLY A 9 4.21 18.63 -5.38
CA GLY A 9 4.27 18.03 -4.04
C GLY A 9 3.40 18.75 -3.01
N GLY A 10 2.34 19.41 -3.48
CA GLY A 10 1.31 20.00 -2.64
C GLY A 10 0.56 18.97 -1.78
N LEU A 11 -0.18 19.47 -0.80
CA LEU A 11 -1.05 18.66 0.05
C LEU A 11 -2.47 18.63 -0.54
N VAL A 12 -3.18 17.52 -0.32
CA VAL A 12 -4.57 17.37 -0.74
C VAL A 12 -5.38 16.74 0.38
N VAL A 13 -6.58 17.29 0.61
CA VAL A 13 -7.56 16.77 1.57
C VAL A 13 -8.89 16.70 0.86
N LEU A 14 -9.53 15.53 0.86
CA LEU A 14 -10.87 15.32 0.35
C LEU A 14 -11.83 15.13 1.52
N ALA A 15 -12.88 15.96 1.58
CA ALA A 15 -13.86 15.92 2.66
C ALA A 15 -15.25 16.33 2.17
N GLU A 16 -16.30 15.84 2.84
CA GLU A 16 -17.70 16.13 2.50
C GLU A 16 -18.07 17.60 2.75
N SER A 17 -17.46 18.25 3.74
CA SER A 17 -17.61 19.68 4.02
C SER A 17 -16.45 20.22 4.85
N PHE A 18 -16.30 21.54 4.89
CA PHE A 18 -15.34 22.21 5.78
C PHE A 18 -15.65 22.05 7.28
N GLY A 19 -16.89 21.67 7.63
CA GLY A 19 -17.28 21.39 9.00
C GLY A 19 -16.90 19.98 9.47
N HIS A 20 -16.60 19.07 8.55
CA HIS A 20 -16.28 17.67 8.84
C HIS A 20 -14.91 17.54 9.52
N SER A 21 -14.78 16.60 10.46
CA SER A 21 -13.55 16.37 11.25
C SER A 21 -12.33 16.13 10.35
N VAL A 22 -12.46 15.27 9.34
CA VAL A 22 -11.40 15.01 8.34
C VAL A 22 -10.80 16.31 7.80
N PHE A 23 -11.61 17.31 7.42
CA PHE A 23 -11.07 18.59 6.96
C PHE A 23 -10.45 19.38 8.11
N LYS A 24 -11.20 19.61 9.19
CA LYS A 24 -10.75 20.47 10.30
C LYS A 24 -9.46 19.97 10.95
N ASP A 25 -9.37 18.67 11.15
CA ASP A 25 -8.26 18.03 11.85
C ASP A 25 -7.06 17.88 10.92
N SER A 26 -7.26 17.53 9.64
CA SER A 26 -6.17 17.58 8.64
C SER A 26 -5.63 19.00 8.48
N PHE A 27 -6.52 20.00 8.42
CA PHE A 27 -6.12 21.39 8.31
C PHE A 27 -5.34 21.83 9.55
N ARG A 28 -5.81 21.48 10.75
CA ARG A 28 -5.08 21.75 12.00
C ARG A 28 -3.69 21.10 11.98
N ARG A 29 -3.58 19.84 11.53
CA ARG A 29 -2.31 19.08 11.48
C ARG A 29 -1.21 19.80 10.71
N ILE A 30 -1.56 20.50 9.65
CA ILE A 30 -0.61 21.29 8.85
C ILE A 30 0.09 22.36 9.73
N PHE A 31 -0.59 22.85 10.76
CA PHE A 31 -0.16 23.94 11.63
C PHE A 31 0.19 23.49 13.08
N GLU A 32 0.30 22.18 13.35
CA GLU A 32 0.46 21.66 14.72
C GLU A 32 1.86 21.88 15.32
N ASP A 33 2.90 22.01 14.50
CA ASP A 33 4.31 22.11 14.95
C ASP A 33 4.74 23.51 15.45
N GLY A 34 3.82 24.46 15.61
CA GLY A 34 4.14 25.82 16.09
C GLY A 34 4.50 26.81 14.97
N GLU A 35 5.24 27.87 15.29
CA GLU A 35 4.90 29.29 15.07
C GLU A 35 4.84 29.84 13.62
N HIS A 36 4.40 29.05 12.64
CA HIS A 36 3.35 29.34 11.62
C HIS A 36 3.36 28.22 10.56
N SER A 37 3.24 26.99 11.05
CA SER A 37 3.73 25.79 10.39
C SER A 37 3.06 25.44 9.06
N LEU A 38 3.87 24.87 8.19
CA LEU A 38 3.44 23.98 7.12
C LEU A 38 4.29 22.73 7.10
N GLY A 39 5.28 22.58 8.01
CA GLY A 39 6.14 21.39 8.16
C GLY A 39 6.97 20.99 6.91
N LEU A 40 6.73 21.64 5.77
CA LEU A 40 7.29 21.30 4.49
C LEU A 40 8.68 21.92 4.35
N SER A 41 9.54 21.14 3.73
CA SER A 41 10.70 21.64 3.02
C SER A 41 10.28 22.10 1.62
N PHE A 42 11.02 23.05 1.06
CA PHE A 42 10.70 23.68 -0.21
C PHE A 42 11.85 23.64 -1.19
N ASN A 43 11.56 24.02 -2.44
CA ASN A 43 12.55 24.22 -3.49
C ASN A 43 13.46 22.99 -3.70
N GLY A 44 12.92 21.80 -3.48
CA GLY A 44 13.60 20.53 -3.62
C GLY A 44 14.05 20.27 -5.05
N THR A 45 15.25 19.71 -5.19
CA THR A 45 15.75 19.10 -6.42
C THR A 45 16.39 17.77 -6.05
N VAL A 46 15.93 16.69 -6.67
CA VAL A 46 16.57 15.37 -6.56
C VAL A 46 17.33 15.08 -7.84
N GLU A 47 18.61 14.74 -7.71
CA GLU A 47 19.47 14.25 -8.78
C GLU A 47 19.91 12.82 -8.46
N ILE A 48 19.88 11.96 -9.46
CA ILE A 48 20.21 10.54 -9.31
C ILE A 48 21.38 10.20 -10.22
N ASN A 49 22.44 9.69 -9.60
CA ASN A 49 23.61 9.12 -10.25
C ASN A 49 23.60 7.61 -10.09
N CYS A 50 24.00 6.88 -11.13
CA CYS A 50 24.07 5.43 -11.11
C CYS A 50 25.29 4.91 -11.85
N SER A 51 25.68 3.67 -11.56
CA SER A 51 26.69 2.95 -12.36
C SER A 51 26.33 2.91 -13.84
N LYS A 52 27.34 2.80 -14.72
CA LYS A 52 27.17 2.91 -16.19
C LYS A 52 26.18 1.92 -16.80
N ASP A 53 26.12 0.71 -16.23
CA ASP A 53 25.25 -0.40 -16.64
C ASP A 53 23.81 -0.25 -16.11
N ILE A 54 23.51 0.83 -15.41
CA ILE A 54 22.17 1.16 -14.93
C ILE A 54 21.69 2.43 -15.64
N LYS A 55 20.46 2.39 -16.14
CA LYS A 55 19.76 3.53 -16.70
C LYS A 55 18.53 3.86 -15.87
N ILE A 56 18.10 5.11 -15.89
CA ILE A 56 16.95 5.59 -15.13
C ILE A 56 15.78 5.78 -16.09
N GLN A 57 14.71 5.02 -15.85
CA GLN A 57 13.47 5.07 -16.66
C GLN A 57 12.60 6.26 -16.25
N GLY A 58 12.59 6.59 -14.96
CA GLY A 58 11.89 7.76 -14.43
C GLY A 58 11.36 7.57 -13.02
N ILE A 59 10.53 8.53 -12.60
CA ILE A 59 9.95 8.57 -11.26
C ILE A 59 8.41 8.57 -11.32
N ILE A 60 7.79 7.76 -10.45
CA ILE A 60 6.40 7.94 -10.03
C ILE A 60 6.40 8.53 -8.62
N GLY A 61 5.82 9.72 -8.47
CA GLY A 61 5.72 10.43 -7.20
C GLY A 61 5.61 11.94 -7.39
N PRO A 62 5.51 12.70 -6.29
CA PRO A 62 5.25 14.14 -6.32
C PRO A 62 6.45 14.98 -6.81
N CYS A 63 6.72 14.97 -8.11
CA CYS A 63 7.83 15.71 -8.71
C CYS A 63 7.57 16.08 -10.18
N THR A 64 8.42 16.94 -10.72
CA THR A 64 8.44 17.31 -12.14
C THR A 64 9.84 17.13 -12.72
N SER A 65 9.94 16.59 -13.93
CA SER A 65 11.22 16.47 -14.64
C SER A 65 11.91 17.83 -14.82
N LEU A 66 13.23 17.89 -14.61
CA LEU A 66 14.07 19.02 -15.00
C LEU A 66 14.72 18.84 -16.39
N GLU A 67 14.34 17.80 -17.11
CA GLU A 67 14.79 17.52 -18.49
C GLU A 67 16.33 17.46 -18.64
N LYS A 68 17.03 17.09 -17.57
CA LYS A 68 18.48 16.88 -17.55
C LYS A 68 18.82 15.59 -18.28
N LYS A 69 19.00 15.69 -19.60
CA LYS A 69 19.42 14.59 -20.47
C LYS A 69 20.84 14.13 -20.13
N GLY A 70 21.11 12.85 -20.35
CA GLY A 70 22.42 12.28 -20.14
C GLY A 70 22.48 10.80 -20.49
N PRO A 71 23.69 10.20 -20.47
CA PRO A 71 23.89 8.80 -20.81
C PRO A 71 23.24 7.84 -19.81
N SER A 72 22.81 8.32 -18.64
CA SER A 72 22.11 7.54 -17.62
C SER A 72 20.59 7.52 -17.80
N CYS A 73 20.01 8.26 -18.74
CA CYS A 73 18.58 8.15 -19.05
C CYS A 73 18.32 6.86 -19.84
N ALA A 74 17.26 6.13 -19.50
CA ALA A 74 16.81 4.97 -20.27
C ALA A 74 15.94 5.38 -21.46
N ASP A 75 15.89 4.53 -22.50
CA ASP A 75 15.00 4.70 -23.65
C ASP A 75 13.54 4.40 -23.28
N THR A 76 13.32 3.41 -22.42
CA THR A 76 11.99 3.09 -21.88
C THR A 76 11.67 4.04 -20.73
N VAL A 77 10.57 4.78 -20.86
CA VAL A 77 10.17 5.84 -19.91
C VAL A 77 9.02 5.37 -19.03
N ILE A 78 9.15 5.59 -17.71
CA ILE A 78 8.08 5.37 -16.74
C ILE A 78 7.87 6.65 -15.92
N GLY A 79 6.64 7.14 -15.87
CA GLY A 79 6.27 8.33 -15.12
C GLY A 79 7.00 9.59 -15.61
N GLN A 80 7.55 10.37 -14.67
CA GLN A 80 8.42 11.50 -14.97
C GLN A 80 9.81 10.97 -15.35
N GLY A 81 10.00 10.59 -16.61
CA GLY A 81 11.28 10.05 -17.07
C GLY A 81 12.11 11.02 -17.90
N ASN A 82 12.97 10.45 -18.74
CA ASN A 82 13.71 11.22 -19.74
C ASN A 82 14.65 12.28 -19.14
N THR A 83 15.08 12.09 -17.88
CA THR A 83 15.90 13.01 -17.09
C THR A 83 16.66 12.23 -16.00
N THR A 84 17.70 12.86 -15.43
CA THR A 84 18.43 12.41 -14.23
C THR A 84 18.17 13.32 -13.02
N ALA A 85 17.37 14.38 -13.20
CA ALA A 85 17.04 15.34 -12.16
C ALA A 85 15.57 15.77 -12.21
N TRP A 86 15.00 16.00 -11.02
CA TRP A 86 13.60 16.38 -10.83
C TRP A 86 13.44 17.47 -9.79
N LYS A 87 12.40 18.30 -9.96
CA LYS A 87 11.96 19.32 -9.03
C LYS A 87 10.88 18.77 -8.10
N MET A 88 10.97 19.12 -6.81
CA MET A 88 9.92 18.91 -5.80
C MET A 88 9.67 20.26 -5.12
N CYS A 89 8.55 20.93 -5.42
CA CYS A 89 8.34 22.29 -4.90
C CYS A 89 8.06 22.29 -3.39
N GLY A 90 7.26 21.34 -2.91
CA GLY A 90 7.03 21.01 -1.51
C GLY A 90 7.32 19.53 -1.24
N LEU A 91 7.96 19.25 -0.12
CA LEU A 91 8.25 17.89 0.35
C LEU A 91 8.33 17.88 1.87
N ASP A 92 8.10 16.72 2.46
CA ASP A 92 8.19 16.49 3.91
C ASP A 92 8.90 15.17 4.19
N LYS A 93 8.87 14.73 5.45
CA LYS A 93 9.49 13.48 5.88
C LYS A 93 8.77 12.24 5.34
N SER A 94 7.49 12.33 4.96
CA SER A 94 6.72 11.20 4.41
C SER A 94 6.77 11.13 2.89
N THR A 95 7.20 12.20 2.21
CA THR A 95 7.34 12.24 0.75
C THR A 95 8.25 11.12 0.23
N CYS A 96 7.64 10.18 -0.50
CA CYS A 96 8.30 9.03 -1.10
C CYS A 96 8.23 9.13 -2.63
N LEU A 97 9.31 8.73 -3.30
CA LEU A 97 9.40 8.64 -4.76
C LEU A 97 9.69 7.19 -5.16
N THR A 98 9.04 6.70 -6.22
CA THR A 98 9.37 5.42 -6.84
C THR A 98 10.26 5.65 -8.03
N VAL A 99 11.51 5.20 -7.97
CA VAL A 99 12.46 5.33 -9.08
C VAL A 99 12.57 4.00 -9.81
N PHE A 100 12.33 4.04 -11.12
CA PHE A 100 12.45 2.87 -12.00
C PHE A 100 13.79 2.89 -12.70
N PHE A 101 14.47 1.74 -12.67
CA PHE A 101 15.77 1.56 -13.29
C PHE A 101 15.68 0.45 -14.34
N ASP A 102 16.46 0.61 -15.40
CA ASP A 102 16.73 -0.43 -16.38
C ASP A 102 18.17 -0.91 -16.22
N VAL A 103 18.36 -2.22 -16.30
CA VAL A 103 19.68 -2.83 -16.23
C VAL A 103 20.13 -3.09 -17.67
N SER A 104 21.08 -2.32 -18.13
CA SER A 104 21.69 -2.46 -19.45
C SER A 104 23.09 -3.02 -19.26
N PRO A 105 23.25 -4.35 -19.15
CA PRO A 105 24.56 -4.94 -19.01
C PRO A 105 25.36 -4.61 -20.26
N SER A 106 26.45 -3.85 -20.13
CA SER A 106 27.39 -3.76 -21.23
C SER A 106 28.05 -5.13 -21.40
N ASP A 107 28.11 -5.66 -22.62
CA ASP A 107 28.77 -6.93 -22.98
C ASP A 107 30.28 -7.01 -22.59
N LYS A 108 30.82 -6.00 -21.89
CA LYS A 108 32.26 -5.78 -21.67
C LYS A 108 32.65 -5.23 -20.29
N SER A 109 31.80 -5.21 -19.25
CA SER A 109 32.16 -4.47 -18.00
C SER A 109 32.99 -5.21 -16.95
N ASN A 110 33.29 -6.51 -17.10
CA ASN A 110 34.24 -7.15 -16.20
C ASN A 110 35.53 -7.51 -16.94
N PRO A 111 36.63 -6.74 -16.77
CA PRO A 111 37.95 -7.29 -17.05
C PRO A 111 38.12 -8.58 -16.22
N PRO A 112 38.68 -9.65 -16.80
CA PRO A 112 38.90 -10.89 -16.05
C PRO A 112 39.76 -10.59 -14.81
N GLY A 113 39.16 -10.69 -13.63
CA GLY A 113 39.82 -10.40 -12.34
C GLY A 113 39.05 -9.52 -11.35
N THR A 114 37.95 -8.86 -11.73
CA THR A 114 37.09 -8.15 -10.77
C THR A 114 36.23 -9.12 -9.97
N LEU A 115 36.75 -9.58 -8.82
CA LEU A 115 35.97 -10.30 -7.81
C LEU A 115 34.85 -9.37 -7.30
N ASN A 116 33.60 -9.64 -7.70
CA ASN A 116 32.36 -8.99 -7.26
C ASN A 116 32.15 -7.54 -7.73
N PRO A 117 31.76 -7.30 -9.00
CA PRO A 117 31.36 -5.96 -9.40
C PRO A 117 30.14 -5.52 -8.58
N GLN A 118 30.28 -4.37 -7.93
CA GLN A 118 29.19 -3.72 -7.21
C GLN A 118 28.53 -2.68 -8.11
N LEU A 119 27.22 -2.53 -7.97
CA LEU A 119 26.48 -1.40 -8.49
C LEU A 119 26.34 -0.32 -7.42
N TYR A 120 26.25 0.92 -7.86
CA TYR A 120 26.09 2.10 -7.03
C TYR A 120 24.93 2.94 -7.54
N LEU A 121 24.09 3.37 -6.61
CA LEU A 121 23.04 4.37 -6.82
C LEU A 121 23.26 5.49 -5.80
N GLN A 122 23.29 6.74 -6.26
CA GLN A 122 23.46 7.90 -5.40
C GLN A 122 22.33 8.89 -5.66
N PHE A 123 21.65 9.28 -4.59
CA PHE A 123 20.54 10.22 -4.59
C PHE A 123 21.00 11.49 -3.89
N LEU A 124 20.93 12.62 -4.58
CA LEU A 124 21.28 13.93 -4.05
C LEU A 124 20.03 14.80 -4.01
N THR A 125 19.53 15.07 -2.81
CA THR A 125 18.35 15.92 -2.61
C THR A 125 18.78 17.26 -2.02
N ASN A 126 18.79 18.29 -2.84
CA ASN A 126 18.97 19.68 -2.41
C ASN A 126 17.61 20.28 -2.07
N TYR A 127 17.45 20.94 -0.93
CA TYR A 127 16.18 21.55 -0.55
C TYR A 127 16.39 22.68 0.46
N GLN A 128 15.39 23.53 0.62
CA GLN A 128 15.30 24.48 1.71
C GLN A 128 14.52 23.85 2.86
N ASN A 129 15.12 23.73 4.05
CA ASN A 129 14.42 23.19 5.22
C ASN A 129 13.37 24.21 5.75
N PRO A 130 12.50 23.80 6.69
CA PRO A 130 11.50 24.72 7.26
C PRO A 130 12.11 25.94 7.97
N GLY A 131 13.37 25.85 8.43
CA GLY A 131 14.11 26.96 9.02
C GLY A 131 14.71 27.95 8.00
N GLY A 132 14.51 27.71 6.70
CA GLY A 132 14.99 28.58 5.62
C GLY A 132 16.41 28.27 5.12
N GLU A 133 17.11 27.31 5.71
CA GLU A 133 18.46 26.93 5.32
C GLU A 133 18.46 25.99 4.12
N MET A 134 19.41 26.18 3.22
CA MET A 134 19.67 25.23 2.14
C MET A 134 20.43 24.01 2.69
N ARG A 135 19.91 22.82 2.42
CA ARG A 135 20.46 21.52 2.83
C ARG A 135 20.65 20.64 1.62
N ILE A 136 21.67 19.78 1.67
CA ILE A 136 21.84 18.65 0.76
C ILE A 136 21.78 17.35 1.56
N ARG A 137 20.90 16.45 1.15
CA ARG A 137 20.85 15.07 1.65
C ARG A 137 21.44 14.17 0.58
N VAL A 138 22.47 13.41 0.91
CA VAL A 138 23.11 12.45 0.01
C VAL A 138 22.90 11.05 0.56
N THR A 139 22.31 10.18 -0.24
CA THR A 139 22.14 8.75 0.07
C THR A 139 22.85 7.95 -1.01
N THR A 140 23.81 7.11 -0.64
CA THR A 140 24.47 6.19 -1.57
C THR A 140 24.14 4.76 -1.17
N VAL A 141 23.62 3.99 -2.11
CA VAL A 141 23.27 2.57 -1.96
C VAL A 141 24.17 1.75 -2.87
N THR A 142 24.65 0.62 -2.37
CA THR A 142 25.40 -0.34 -3.18
C THR A 142 24.79 -1.74 -3.06
N ARG A 143 24.86 -2.51 -4.15
CA ARG A 143 24.46 -3.93 -4.23
C ARG A 143 25.45 -4.69 -5.09
N ARG A 144 25.50 -6.01 -4.93
CA ARG A 144 26.30 -6.89 -5.77
C ARG A 144 25.51 -7.25 -7.03
N TRP A 145 26.20 -7.37 -8.18
CA TRP A 145 25.59 -7.98 -9.35
C TRP A 145 25.44 -9.49 -9.16
N VAL A 146 24.29 -10.03 -9.54
CA VAL A 146 23.98 -11.45 -9.48
C VAL A 146 23.69 -11.94 -10.89
N ASP A 147 24.37 -13.00 -11.31
CA ASP A 147 24.04 -13.68 -12.56
C ASP A 147 22.82 -14.59 -12.34
N SER A 148 21.69 -14.18 -12.90
CA SER A 148 20.42 -14.90 -12.76
C SER A 148 20.42 -16.32 -13.36
N ALA A 149 21.38 -16.64 -14.25
CA ALA A 149 21.52 -17.99 -14.77
C ALA A 149 22.17 -18.96 -13.76
N THR A 150 22.92 -18.41 -12.80
CA THR A 150 23.76 -19.19 -11.90
C THR A 150 23.25 -19.16 -10.45
N ASP A 151 22.63 -18.07 -10.01
CA ASP A 151 22.20 -17.90 -8.61
C ASP A 151 20.81 -17.23 -8.50
N SER A 152 19.76 -17.98 -8.84
CA SER A 152 18.37 -17.54 -8.68
C SER A 152 17.95 -17.39 -7.21
N GLN A 153 18.61 -18.12 -6.30
CA GLN A 153 18.33 -18.08 -4.86
C GLN A 153 18.76 -16.74 -4.25
N GLU A 154 19.94 -16.23 -4.60
CA GLU A 154 20.38 -14.92 -4.13
C GLU A 154 19.49 -13.80 -4.66
N LEU A 155 19.03 -13.89 -5.92
CA LEU A 155 18.07 -12.93 -6.47
C LEU A 155 16.77 -12.91 -5.66
N MET A 156 16.26 -14.10 -5.29
CA MET A 156 15.07 -14.23 -4.44
C MET A 156 15.30 -13.74 -3.01
N ALA A 157 16.51 -13.92 -2.46
CA ALA A 157 16.89 -13.39 -1.16
C ALA A 157 16.81 -11.85 -1.12
N GLY A 158 17.01 -11.19 -2.26
CA GLY A 158 16.87 -9.74 -2.41
C GLY A 158 15.46 -9.24 -2.76
N PHE A 159 14.48 -10.12 -2.94
CA PHE A 159 13.11 -9.73 -3.29
C PHE A 159 12.35 -9.22 -2.06
N ASP A 160 11.88 -7.98 -2.14
CA ASP A 160 11.02 -7.36 -1.13
C ASP A 160 9.58 -7.32 -1.64
N GLN A 161 8.75 -8.24 -1.13
CA GLN A 161 7.34 -8.35 -1.54
C GLN A 161 6.48 -7.15 -1.19
N GLU A 162 6.76 -6.44 -0.10
CA GLU A 162 5.98 -5.25 0.29
C GLU A 162 6.29 -4.10 -0.65
N THR A 163 7.58 -3.82 -0.87
CA THR A 163 8.02 -2.81 -1.83
C THR A 163 7.52 -3.15 -3.23
N ALA A 164 7.63 -4.41 -3.67
CA ALA A 164 7.13 -4.84 -4.97
C ALA A 164 5.61 -4.62 -5.13
N ALA A 165 4.81 -4.89 -4.09
CA ALA A 165 3.37 -4.68 -4.13
C ALA A 165 3.03 -3.19 -4.31
N VAL A 166 3.72 -2.31 -3.57
CA VAL A 166 3.54 -0.85 -3.68
C VAL A 166 3.97 -0.34 -5.05
N VAL A 167 5.12 -0.79 -5.57
CA VAL A 167 5.60 -0.41 -6.91
C VAL A 167 4.61 -0.88 -7.98
N MET A 168 4.08 -2.10 -7.88
CA MET A 168 3.06 -2.61 -8.80
C MET A 168 1.77 -1.79 -8.73
N ALA A 169 1.31 -1.42 -7.54
CA ALA A 169 0.13 -0.56 -7.35
C ALA A 169 0.30 0.82 -8.01
N ARG A 170 1.47 1.44 -7.85
CA ARG A 170 1.79 2.73 -8.49
C ARG A 170 1.88 2.60 -10.01
N LEU A 171 2.53 1.55 -10.50
CA LEU A 171 2.72 1.33 -11.92
C LEU A 171 1.39 1.03 -12.63
N VAL A 172 0.56 0.14 -12.09
CA VAL A 172 -0.75 -0.17 -12.69
C VAL A 172 -1.67 1.04 -12.66
N SER A 173 -1.63 1.84 -11.56
CA SER A 173 -2.39 3.09 -11.47
C SER A 173 -1.96 4.09 -12.54
N LEU A 174 -0.66 4.22 -12.81
CA LEU A 174 -0.16 5.08 -13.89
C LEU A 174 -0.61 4.56 -15.27
N LYS A 175 -0.49 3.25 -15.52
CA LYS A 175 -0.91 2.66 -16.79
C LYS A 175 -2.40 2.87 -17.06
N MET A 176 -3.25 2.70 -16.04
CA MET A 176 -4.69 2.99 -16.15
C MET A 176 -5.01 4.44 -16.51
N GLU A 177 -4.10 5.39 -16.27
CA GLU A 177 -4.31 6.80 -16.62
C GLU A 177 -3.75 7.17 -17.98
N MET A 178 -2.73 6.44 -18.44
CA MET A 178 -1.99 6.76 -19.67
C MET A 178 -2.41 5.91 -20.86
N GLU A 179 -2.91 4.70 -20.62
CA GLU A 179 -3.26 3.72 -21.65
C GLU A 179 -4.78 3.59 -21.76
N GLU A 180 -5.31 3.87 -22.95
CA GLU A 180 -6.71 3.64 -23.28
C GLU A 180 -7.03 2.14 -23.31
N ASP A 181 -8.23 1.75 -22.85
CA ASP A 181 -8.68 0.35 -22.76
C ASP A 181 -7.77 -0.61 -21.98
N PHE A 182 -6.96 -0.07 -21.05
CA PHE A 182 -6.04 -0.89 -20.26
C PHE A 182 -6.76 -1.76 -19.21
N ASP A 183 -6.73 -3.08 -19.42
CA ASP A 183 -7.23 -4.07 -18.47
C ASP A 183 -6.21 -4.33 -17.34
N ALA A 184 -6.33 -3.51 -16.30
CA ALA A 184 -5.47 -3.56 -15.13
C ALA A 184 -5.49 -4.91 -14.40
N THR A 185 -6.68 -5.51 -14.24
CA THR A 185 -6.85 -6.78 -13.54
C THR A 185 -6.12 -7.90 -14.27
N ARG A 186 -6.34 -8.01 -15.59
CA ARG A 186 -5.65 -9.01 -16.42
C ARG A 186 -4.14 -8.79 -16.47
N TRP A 187 -3.70 -7.53 -16.49
CA TRP A 187 -2.27 -7.20 -16.46
C TRP A 187 -1.61 -7.62 -15.15
N LEU A 188 -2.26 -7.38 -14.01
CA LEU A 188 -1.81 -7.82 -12.69
C LEU A 188 -1.77 -9.36 -12.62
N ASP A 189 -2.86 -10.02 -13.00
CA ASP A 189 -2.99 -11.48 -12.94
C ASP A 189 -1.91 -12.16 -13.82
N ARG A 190 -1.69 -11.68 -15.06
CA ARG A 190 -0.63 -12.19 -15.95
C ARG A 190 0.77 -11.94 -15.42
N SER A 191 1.00 -10.80 -14.76
CA SER A 191 2.30 -10.48 -14.18
C SER A 191 2.60 -11.37 -12.98
N LEU A 192 1.59 -11.61 -12.13
CA LEU A 192 1.69 -12.53 -11.00
C LEU A 192 1.92 -13.97 -11.45
N ILE A 193 1.16 -14.46 -12.44
CA ILE A 193 1.34 -15.82 -12.99
C ILE A 193 2.78 -15.98 -13.48
N ARG A 194 3.29 -15.06 -14.31
CA ARG A 194 4.68 -15.13 -14.81
C ARG A 194 5.71 -15.14 -13.69
N LEU A 195 5.49 -14.37 -12.62
CA LEU A 195 6.38 -14.34 -11.46
C LEU A 195 6.36 -15.69 -10.72
N CYS A 196 5.17 -16.21 -10.43
CA CYS A 196 4.98 -17.50 -9.77
C CYS A 196 5.47 -18.69 -10.58
N SER A 197 5.27 -18.70 -11.91
CA SER A 197 5.82 -19.75 -12.78
C SER A 197 7.35 -19.72 -12.82
N ARG A 198 7.95 -18.52 -12.73
CA ARG A 198 9.41 -18.38 -12.79
C ARG A 198 10.11 -18.73 -11.47
N PHE A 199 9.48 -18.41 -10.35
CA PHE A 199 10.12 -18.44 -9.02
C PHE A 199 9.43 -19.36 -8.01
N GLY A 200 8.34 -20.03 -8.39
CA GLY A 200 7.70 -21.05 -7.57
C GLY A 200 8.36 -22.41 -7.74
N ASP A 201 8.31 -23.21 -6.67
CA ASP A 201 8.73 -24.59 -6.68
C ASP A 201 7.51 -25.48 -6.91
N TYR A 202 7.52 -26.26 -7.99
CA TYR A 202 6.40 -27.15 -8.34
C TYR A 202 6.84 -28.28 -9.27
N ARG A 203 6.01 -29.33 -9.31
CA ARG A 203 6.00 -30.34 -10.37
C ARG A 203 5.04 -29.88 -11.46
N LYS A 204 5.48 -30.00 -12.71
CA LYS A 204 4.68 -29.62 -13.88
C LYS A 204 3.32 -30.33 -13.85
N ASP A 205 2.26 -29.58 -14.16
CA ASP A 205 0.88 -30.07 -14.22
C ASP A 205 0.32 -30.63 -12.88
N ASP A 206 0.99 -30.39 -11.74
CA ASP A 206 0.54 -30.78 -10.41
C ASP A 206 0.40 -29.57 -9.47
N PRO A 207 -0.80 -28.95 -9.40
CA PRO A 207 -1.05 -27.77 -8.57
C PRO A 207 -0.79 -28.00 -7.07
N SER A 208 -0.95 -29.23 -6.58
CA SER A 208 -0.78 -29.56 -5.17
C SER A 208 0.67 -29.47 -4.68
N SER A 209 1.63 -29.50 -5.62
CA SER A 209 3.05 -29.39 -5.34
C SER A 209 3.56 -27.95 -5.27
N PHE A 210 2.72 -26.97 -5.61
CA PHE A 210 3.13 -25.58 -5.73
C PHE A 210 3.45 -24.95 -4.37
N SER A 211 4.62 -24.34 -4.27
CA SER A 211 5.06 -23.57 -3.10
C SER A 211 5.87 -22.35 -3.51
N LEU A 212 5.92 -21.36 -2.62
CA LEU A 212 6.66 -20.11 -2.83
C LEU A 212 7.67 -19.91 -1.72
N ASN A 213 8.79 -19.26 -2.07
CA ASN A 213 9.77 -18.77 -1.11
C ASN A 213 9.11 -17.80 -0.11
N PRO A 214 9.49 -17.80 1.19
CA PRO A 214 8.94 -16.87 2.18
C PRO A 214 9.03 -15.38 1.81
N ASN A 215 10.04 -14.98 1.05
CA ASN A 215 10.20 -13.61 0.58
C ASN A 215 9.14 -13.22 -0.48
N LEU A 216 8.47 -14.19 -1.10
CA LEU A 216 7.48 -14.02 -2.15
C LEU A 216 6.08 -14.51 -1.74
N SER A 217 5.95 -15.28 -0.67
CA SER A 217 4.73 -16.03 -0.35
C SER A 217 3.50 -15.18 -0.03
N ILE A 218 3.69 -13.92 0.42
CA ILE A 218 2.60 -12.98 0.73
C ILE A 218 2.26 -12.12 -0.50
N PHE A 219 3.18 -11.98 -1.46
CA PHE A 219 2.97 -11.17 -2.67
C PHE A 219 1.68 -11.50 -3.43
N PRO A 220 1.29 -12.78 -3.66
CA PRO A 220 -0.01 -13.09 -4.27
C PRO A 220 -1.20 -12.52 -3.50
N GLN A 221 -1.14 -12.51 -2.16
CA GLN A 221 -2.19 -11.94 -1.32
C GLN A 221 -2.27 -10.42 -1.48
N PHE A 222 -1.13 -9.73 -1.61
CA PHE A 222 -1.13 -8.31 -1.95
C PHE A 222 -1.76 -8.03 -3.31
N ILE A 223 -1.47 -8.85 -4.33
CA ILE A 223 -2.10 -8.69 -5.66
C ILE A 223 -3.60 -8.98 -5.62
N PHE A 224 -4.04 -9.97 -4.83
CA PHE A 224 -5.46 -10.23 -4.60
C PHE A 224 -6.19 -9.03 -3.98
N ASN A 225 -5.58 -8.39 -2.99
CA ASN A 225 -6.18 -7.21 -2.36
C ASN A 225 -6.10 -5.98 -3.28
N LEU A 226 -4.97 -5.78 -3.97
CA LEU A 226 -4.78 -4.69 -4.93
C LEU A 226 -5.82 -4.70 -6.05
N ARG A 227 -6.05 -5.84 -6.70
CA ARG A 227 -6.99 -5.94 -7.84
C ARG A 227 -8.45 -5.66 -7.46
N ARG A 228 -8.79 -5.77 -6.16
CA ARG A 228 -10.10 -5.47 -5.57
C ARG A 228 -10.16 -4.09 -4.90
N SER A 229 -9.02 -3.43 -4.76
CA SER A 229 -8.92 -2.12 -4.12
C SER A 229 -9.51 -1.01 -4.98
N GLN A 230 -9.82 0.12 -4.34
CA GLN A 230 -10.30 1.35 -4.99
C GLN A 230 -9.28 1.99 -5.95
N PHE A 231 -8.03 1.51 -5.98
CA PHE A 231 -7.05 1.95 -6.97
C PHE A 231 -7.33 1.37 -8.36
N ILE A 232 -7.95 0.17 -8.41
CA ILE A 232 -8.22 -0.61 -9.63
C ILE A 232 -9.72 -0.67 -9.91
N GLN A 233 -10.52 -1.09 -8.93
CA GLN A 233 -11.97 -1.11 -9.03
C GLN A 233 -12.54 0.27 -8.71
N VAL A 234 -12.55 1.14 -9.71
CA VAL A 234 -13.02 2.53 -9.57
C VAL A 234 -14.55 2.65 -9.59
N PHE A 235 -15.27 1.56 -9.87
CA PHE A 235 -16.73 1.51 -9.74
C PHE A 235 -17.15 1.85 -8.29
N ASN A 236 -18.24 2.59 -8.13
CA ASN A 236 -18.67 3.21 -6.86
C ASN A 236 -17.75 4.30 -6.28
N ASN A 237 -16.70 4.72 -6.98
CA ASN A 237 -15.93 5.92 -6.64
C ASN A 237 -16.19 7.00 -7.69
N SER A 238 -16.24 8.25 -7.25
CA SER A 238 -16.17 9.40 -8.16
C SER A 238 -14.77 9.53 -8.78
N PRO A 239 -14.63 10.22 -9.92
CA PRO A 239 -13.32 10.54 -10.49
C PRO A 239 -12.40 11.29 -9.51
N ASP A 240 -12.97 12.17 -8.68
CA ASP A 240 -12.21 12.96 -7.70
C ASP A 240 -11.71 12.10 -6.52
N GLU A 241 -12.51 11.16 -6.02
CA GLU A 241 -12.07 10.18 -5.02
C GLU A 241 -10.95 9.29 -5.57
N THR A 242 -11.11 8.80 -6.79
CA THR A 242 -10.09 7.97 -7.46
C THR A 242 -8.78 8.74 -7.60
N ALA A 243 -8.84 10.00 -8.05
CA ALA A 243 -7.67 10.88 -8.14
C ALA A 243 -7.04 11.10 -6.76
N TYR A 244 -7.84 11.35 -5.73
CA TYR A 244 -7.38 11.55 -4.36
C TYR A 244 -6.61 10.34 -3.81
N PHE A 245 -7.18 9.14 -3.93
CA PHE A 245 -6.53 7.92 -3.46
C PHE A 245 -5.19 7.70 -4.17
N ARG A 246 -5.16 7.85 -5.50
CA ARG A 246 -3.93 7.64 -6.29
C ARG A 246 -2.85 8.68 -6.00
N MET A 247 -3.22 9.95 -5.77
CA MET A 247 -2.27 10.99 -5.34
C MET A 247 -1.58 10.61 -4.03
N LEU A 248 -2.33 10.10 -3.05
CA LEU A 248 -1.78 9.68 -1.77
C LEU A 248 -0.93 8.40 -1.90
N LEU A 249 -1.38 7.41 -2.69
CA LEU A 249 -0.58 6.22 -3.00
C LEU A 249 0.78 6.58 -3.61
N ASN A 250 0.83 7.61 -4.47
CA ASN A 250 2.06 8.06 -5.13
C ASN A 250 2.98 8.89 -4.22
N ARG A 251 2.50 9.36 -3.07
CA ARG A 251 3.28 10.17 -2.11
C ARG A 251 3.78 9.36 -0.91
N GLU A 252 3.00 8.38 -0.44
CA GLU A 252 3.24 7.74 0.86
C GLU A 252 4.41 6.76 0.89
N ASN A 253 4.90 6.42 2.08
CA ASN A 253 5.95 5.41 2.22
C ASN A 253 5.41 3.98 1.97
N VAL A 254 6.30 2.98 1.99
CA VAL A 254 5.95 1.56 1.76
C VAL A 254 4.95 1.07 2.81
N THR A 255 5.23 1.29 4.09
CA THR A 255 4.36 0.85 5.21
C THR A 255 2.93 1.35 5.06
N ASN A 256 2.74 2.64 4.84
CA ASN A 256 1.42 3.25 4.65
C ASN A 256 0.74 2.76 3.36
N SER A 257 1.51 2.62 2.28
CA SER A 257 0.99 2.12 1.00
C SER A 257 0.56 0.65 1.08
N VAL A 258 1.25 -0.19 1.86
CA VAL A 258 0.84 -1.57 2.14
C VAL A 258 -0.51 -1.58 2.85
N VAL A 259 -0.71 -0.74 3.87
CA VAL A 259 -2.00 -0.63 4.57
C VAL A 259 -3.13 -0.16 3.63
N MET A 260 -2.83 0.72 2.67
CA MET A 260 -3.81 1.11 1.65
C MET A 260 -4.24 -0.06 0.74
N ILE A 261 -3.29 -0.96 0.42
CA ILE A 261 -3.52 -2.11 -0.47
C ILE A 261 -4.20 -3.25 0.30
N GLN A 262 -3.65 -3.60 1.46
CA GLN A 262 -4.11 -4.64 2.36
C GLN A 262 -4.31 -4.04 3.76
N PRO A 263 -5.55 -3.60 4.07
CA PRO A 263 -5.89 -3.10 5.39
C PRO A 263 -5.52 -4.06 6.52
N SER A 264 -5.15 -3.52 7.67
CA SER A 264 -4.89 -4.31 8.87
C SER A 264 -6.17 -4.46 9.70
N LEU A 265 -6.30 -5.61 10.38
CA LEU A 265 -7.45 -5.91 11.23
C LEU A 265 -6.97 -6.46 12.56
N ILE A 266 -7.34 -5.80 13.66
CA ILE A 266 -7.00 -6.21 15.03
C ILE A 266 -8.28 -6.65 15.74
N SER A 267 -8.24 -7.78 16.43
CA SER A 267 -9.35 -8.29 17.21
C SER A 267 -9.14 -8.09 18.70
N TYR A 268 -10.17 -7.63 19.39
CA TYR A 268 -10.23 -7.41 20.83
C TYR A 268 -11.34 -8.31 21.40
N SER A 269 -11.01 -9.05 22.46
CA SER A 269 -11.96 -9.91 23.17
C SER A 269 -11.60 -10.01 24.66
N PHE A 270 -12.48 -10.58 25.48
CA PHE A 270 -12.15 -10.89 26.88
C PHE A 270 -11.16 -12.04 27.04
N ASN A 271 -11.13 -12.96 26.07
CA ASN A 271 -10.45 -14.23 26.19
C ASN A 271 -9.00 -14.18 25.67
N SER A 272 -8.62 -13.10 25.00
CA SER A 272 -7.30 -12.94 24.39
C SER A 272 -6.86 -11.47 24.37
N PRO A 273 -5.55 -11.19 24.48
CA PRO A 273 -5.05 -9.85 24.23
C PRO A 273 -5.34 -9.41 22.78
N PRO A 274 -5.31 -8.10 22.49
CA PRO A 274 -5.45 -7.59 21.13
C PRO A 274 -4.42 -8.24 20.20
N ALA A 275 -4.88 -8.77 19.08
CA ALA A 275 -4.02 -9.46 18.13
C ALA A 275 -4.45 -9.21 16.67
N PRO A 276 -3.51 -9.17 15.72
CA PRO A 276 -3.84 -9.19 14.30
C PRO A 276 -4.68 -10.42 13.94
N THR A 277 -5.70 -10.22 13.11
CA THR A 277 -6.54 -11.29 12.57
C THR A 277 -6.62 -11.18 11.05
N LEU A 278 -7.08 -12.26 10.41
CA LEU A 278 -7.23 -12.29 8.95
C LEU A 278 -8.24 -11.24 8.49
N LEU A 279 -7.93 -10.55 7.39
CA LEU A 279 -8.84 -9.63 6.71
C LEU A 279 -9.92 -10.44 5.96
N ASP A 280 -10.80 -11.09 6.72
CA ASP A 280 -11.71 -12.12 6.26
C ASP A 280 -13.03 -12.05 7.03
N VAL A 281 -14.14 -12.41 6.38
CA VAL A 281 -15.47 -12.43 7.03
C VAL A 281 -15.53 -13.36 8.24
N SER A 282 -14.75 -14.44 8.24
CA SER A 282 -14.63 -15.36 9.38
C SER A 282 -14.04 -14.73 10.65
N SER A 283 -13.40 -13.56 10.55
CA SER A 283 -12.92 -12.80 11.71
C SER A 283 -14.04 -12.10 12.48
N ILE A 284 -15.24 -11.97 11.89
CA ILE A 284 -16.39 -11.35 12.57
C ILE A 284 -16.99 -12.34 13.56
N ALA A 285 -17.15 -11.90 14.81
CA ALA A 285 -17.83 -12.64 15.86
C ALA A 285 -18.65 -11.68 16.74
N ALA A 286 -19.73 -12.20 17.31
CA ALA A 286 -20.67 -11.45 18.13
C ALA A 286 -20.03 -10.87 19.41
N ASP A 287 -19.04 -11.55 19.97
CA ASP A 287 -18.39 -11.29 21.26
C ASP A 287 -17.04 -10.55 21.12
N ARG A 288 -16.73 -10.02 19.93
CA ARG A 288 -15.45 -9.34 19.65
C ARG A 288 -15.66 -7.90 19.18
N ILE A 289 -14.62 -7.09 19.37
CA ILE A 289 -14.48 -5.80 18.71
C ILE A 289 -13.37 -5.93 17.67
N LEU A 290 -13.56 -5.35 16.49
CA LEU A 290 -12.56 -5.29 15.44
C LEU A 290 -12.15 -3.84 15.19
N LEU A 291 -10.85 -3.61 15.09
CA LEU A 291 -10.27 -2.36 14.60
C LEU A 291 -9.70 -2.61 13.21
N LEU A 292 -10.35 -2.08 12.19
CA LEU A 292 -9.85 -2.06 10.82
C LEU A 292 -9.12 -0.75 10.59
N ASP A 293 -7.91 -0.85 10.05
CA ASP A 293 -7.18 0.27 9.52
C ASP A 293 -6.96 0.08 8.01
N ALA A 294 -7.65 0.91 7.23
CA ALA A 294 -7.61 0.90 5.76
C ALA A 294 -6.93 2.16 5.18
N TYR A 295 -5.99 2.75 5.92
CA TYR A 295 -5.33 4.02 5.64
C TYR A 295 -6.26 5.24 5.64
N PHE A 296 -7.20 5.32 4.70
CA PHE A 296 -8.14 6.44 4.50
C PHE A 296 -9.29 6.45 5.51
N SER A 297 -9.57 5.32 6.14
CA SER A 297 -10.57 5.16 7.18
C SER A 297 -10.08 4.20 8.25
N VAL A 298 -10.44 4.50 9.50
CA VAL A 298 -10.26 3.63 10.66
C VAL A 298 -11.66 3.24 11.13
N VAL A 299 -11.94 1.93 11.25
CA VAL A 299 -13.27 1.42 11.61
C VAL A 299 -13.18 0.64 12.91
N ILE A 300 -13.93 1.08 13.93
CA ILE A 300 -14.20 0.32 15.14
C ILE A 300 -15.54 -0.37 14.95
N PHE A 301 -15.53 -1.70 14.92
CA PHE A 301 -16.69 -2.53 14.69
C PHE A 301 -16.99 -3.37 15.94
N HIS A 302 -18.18 -3.23 16.48
CA HIS A 302 -18.63 -3.99 17.64
C HIS A 302 -19.49 -5.17 17.20
N GLY A 303 -19.12 -6.40 17.59
CA GLY A 303 -19.97 -7.57 17.47
C GLY A 303 -21.30 -7.39 18.19
N MET A 304 -22.33 -8.12 17.77
CA MET A 304 -23.70 -7.92 18.24
C MET A 304 -23.85 -8.02 19.77
N THR A 305 -23.13 -8.93 20.43
CA THR A 305 -23.19 -9.12 21.89
C THR A 305 -22.51 -7.96 22.61
N ILE A 306 -21.35 -7.51 22.10
CA ILE A 306 -20.65 -6.34 22.62
C ILE A 306 -21.53 -5.09 22.50
N ALA A 307 -22.15 -4.87 21.33
CA ALA A 307 -23.05 -3.74 21.11
C ALA A 307 -24.26 -3.78 22.06
N GLN A 308 -24.85 -4.96 22.28
CA GLN A 308 -25.94 -5.15 23.24
C GLN A 308 -25.53 -4.77 24.68
N TRP A 309 -24.39 -5.29 25.17
CA TRP A 309 -23.88 -4.95 26.51
C TRP A 309 -23.55 -3.47 26.66
N ARG A 310 -22.98 -2.84 25.63
CA ARG A 310 -22.70 -1.39 25.60
C ARG A 310 -23.99 -0.58 25.70
N ASN A 311 -25.04 -0.98 24.99
CA ASN A 311 -26.33 -0.29 24.97
C ASN A 311 -27.11 -0.47 26.29
N LEU A 312 -26.91 -1.60 26.99
CA LEU A 312 -27.42 -1.82 28.35
C LEU A 312 -26.66 -1.04 29.43
N GLY A 313 -25.55 -0.38 29.07
CA GLY A 313 -24.78 0.47 29.97
C GLY A 313 -23.93 -0.30 30.98
N TYR A 314 -23.57 -1.56 30.68
CA TYR A 314 -22.75 -2.37 31.58
C TYR A 314 -21.41 -1.72 31.89
N GLN A 315 -20.80 -1.01 30.94
CA GLN A 315 -19.54 -0.28 31.11
C GLN A 315 -19.59 0.80 32.21
N ASN A 316 -20.78 1.25 32.61
CA ASN A 316 -20.96 2.25 33.68
C ASN A 316 -21.07 1.61 35.07
N GLN A 317 -21.16 0.29 35.15
CA GLN A 317 -21.30 -0.43 36.41
C GLN A 317 -19.92 -0.75 37.00
N PRO A 318 -19.69 -0.56 38.31
CA PRO A 318 -18.40 -0.83 38.93
C PRO A 318 -17.91 -2.27 38.75
N GLU A 319 -18.84 -3.23 38.69
CA GLU A 319 -18.57 -4.66 38.52
C GLU A 319 -18.07 -5.03 37.11
N HIS A 320 -18.22 -4.13 36.14
CA HIS A 320 -17.92 -4.35 34.72
C HIS A 320 -16.82 -3.43 34.19
N GLN A 321 -15.89 -3.03 35.04
CA GLN A 321 -14.75 -2.19 34.64
C GLN A 321 -13.92 -2.80 33.49
N ALA A 322 -13.77 -4.13 33.46
CA ALA A 322 -13.10 -4.82 32.36
C ALA A 322 -13.79 -4.62 31.00
N PHE A 323 -15.12 -4.51 30.98
CA PHE A 323 -15.86 -4.21 29.76
C PHE A 323 -15.66 -2.76 29.30
N ALA A 324 -15.61 -1.81 30.24
CA ALA A 324 -15.26 -0.42 29.93
C ALA A 324 -13.87 -0.31 29.30
N GLN A 325 -12.89 -1.05 29.84
CA GLN A 325 -11.53 -1.13 29.28
C GLN A 325 -11.52 -1.78 27.88
N LEU A 326 -12.28 -2.86 27.68
CA LEU A 326 -12.40 -3.51 26.37
C LEU A 326 -12.95 -2.56 25.30
N LEU A 327 -13.96 -1.74 25.64
CA LEU A 327 -14.52 -0.73 24.73
C LEU A 327 -13.53 0.40 24.45
N GLN A 328 -12.72 0.80 25.43
CA GLN A 328 -11.79 1.94 25.29
C GLN A 328 -10.53 1.58 24.48
N ALA A 329 -9.99 0.36 24.64
CA ALA A 329 -8.76 -0.07 23.98
C ALA A 329 -8.70 0.17 22.44
N PRO A 330 -9.71 -0.18 21.63
CA PRO A 330 -9.68 0.11 20.19
C PRO A 330 -9.81 1.61 19.87
N HIS A 331 -10.40 2.42 20.76
CA HIS A 331 -10.43 3.86 20.59
C HIS A 331 -9.05 4.50 20.82
N ASP A 332 -8.32 4.04 21.84
CA ASP A 332 -6.96 4.52 22.12
C ASP A 332 -6.02 4.20 20.95
N GLU A 333 -6.09 2.97 20.43
CA GLU A 333 -5.33 2.54 19.25
C GLU A 333 -5.73 3.32 17.98
N ALA A 334 -7.02 3.51 17.74
CA ALA A 334 -7.50 4.32 16.62
C ALA A 334 -6.99 5.77 16.72
N SER A 335 -7.00 6.37 17.92
CA SER A 335 -6.45 7.69 18.15
C SER A 335 -4.94 7.76 17.89
N ALA A 336 -4.18 6.73 18.27
CA ALA A 336 -2.75 6.64 17.94
C ALA A 336 -2.53 6.63 16.42
N ILE A 337 -3.24 5.77 15.68
CA ILE A 337 -3.17 5.70 14.21
C ILE A 337 -3.54 7.04 13.56
N ILE A 338 -4.62 7.66 14.01
CA ILE A 338 -5.08 8.97 13.51
C ILE A 338 -4.05 10.07 13.81
N SER A 339 -3.37 9.99 14.96
CA SER A 339 -2.39 10.99 15.38
C SER A 339 -1.12 11.00 14.52
N GLU A 340 -0.82 9.92 13.79
CA GLU A 340 0.39 9.83 12.97
C GLU A 340 0.14 10.11 11.49
N ARG A 341 -1.12 10.26 11.07
CA ARG A 341 -1.49 10.33 9.65
C ARG A 341 -1.82 11.70 9.13
N PHE A 342 -1.43 11.89 7.87
CA PHE A 342 -1.91 12.99 7.05
C PHE A 342 -2.28 12.49 5.65
N PRO A 343 -3.46 12.84 5.10
CA PRO A 343 -4.58 13.48 5.79
C PRO A 343 -5.15 12.63 6.93
N VAL A 344 -5.89 13.27 7.84
CA VAL A 344 -6.58 12.59 8.94
C VAL A 344 -7.62 11.64 8.36
N PRO A 345 -7.60 10.33 8.71
CA PRO A 345 -8.54 9.38 8.16
C PRO A 345 -9.92 9.52 8.80
N ARG A 346 -10.94 9.04 8.09
CA ARG A 346 -12.31 9.00 8.61
C ARG A 346 -12.41 7.92 9.70
N LEU A 347 -12.71 8.33 10.94
CA LEU A 347 -13.10 7.38 11.99
C LEU A 347 -14.57 6.98 11.81
N VAL A 348 -14.83 5.68 11.73
CA VAL A 348 -16.17 5.10 11.68
C VAL A 348 -16.33 4.17 12.87
N VAL A 349 -17.34 4.43 13.71
CA VAL A 349 -17.71 3.55 14.81
C VAL A 349 -19.06 2.93 14.46
N CYS A 350 -19.14 1.61 14.44
CA CYS A 350 -20.33 0.89 14.00
C CYS A 350 -20.52 -0.42 14.76
N ASP A 351 -21.72 -0.97 14.63
CA ASP A 351 -22.12 -2.23 15.22
C ASP A 351 -22.45 -3.23 14.11
N GLN A 352 -22.35 -4.52 14.42
CA GLN A 352 -22.77 -5.61 13.55
C GLN A 352 -24.23 -5.39 13.09
N HIS A 353 -24.47 -5.57 11.78
CA HIS A 353 -25.74 -5.26 11.10
C HIS A 353 -26.14 -3.78 11.02
N GLY A 354 -25.31 -2.85 11.50
CA GLY A 354 -25.49 -1.41 11.28
C GLY A 354 -25.12 -0.98 9.85
N SER A 355 -25.72 0.12 9.36
CA SER A 355 -25.49 0.60 7.98
C SER A 355 -24.02 0.95 7.68
N GLN A 356 -23.29 1.44 8.69
CA GLN A 356 -21.88 1.81 8.58
C GLN A 356 -20.94 0.59 8.62
N ALA A 357 -21.43 -0.60 9.00
CA ALA A 357 -20.63 -1.83 8.98
C ALA A 357 -20.10 -2.18 7.56
N ARG A 358 -20.76 -1.66 6.51
CA ARG A 358 -20.32 -1.79 5.12
C ARG A 358 -18.88 -1.33 4.88
N PHE A 359 -18.38 -0.37 5.67
CA PHE A 359 -16.98 0.10 5.57
C PHE A 359 -15.98 -1.00 5.96
N LEU A 360 -16.35 -1.89 6.89
CA LEU A 360 -15.59 -3.10 7.19
C LEU A 360 -15.81 -4.16 6.12
N LEU A 361 -17.07 -4.53 5.86
CA LEU A 361 -17.43 -5.67 5.01
C LEU A 361 -16.86 -5.54 3.58
N ALA A 362 -16.85 -4.33 3.02
CA ALA A 362 -16.29 -4.08 1.69
C ALA A 362 -14.78 -4.32 1.57
N LYS A 363 -14.05 -4.46 2.69
CA LYS A 363 -12.61 -4.71 2.71
C LYS A 363 -12.26 -6.16 3.02
N LEU A 364 -13.20 -6.98 3.48
CA LEU A 364 -12.92 -8.35 3.87
C LEU A 364 -12.84 -9.30 2.66
N ASN A 365 -12.08 -10.38 2.83
CA ASN A 365 -12.15 -11.53 1.97
C ASN A 365 -13.51 -12.24 2.12
N PRO A 366 -14.27 -12.45 1.03
CA PRO A 366 -15.56 -13.14 1.06
C PRO A 366 -15.34 -14.66 1.05
N SER A 367 -14.74 -15.21 2.11
CA SER A 367 -14.57 -16.67 2.29
C SER A 367 -15.91 -17.39 2.50
N ALA A 368 -16.92 -16.68 3.01
CA ALA A 368 -18.31 -17.11 3.09
C ALA A 368 -19.19 -16.14 2.29
N THR A 369 -19.87 -16.68 1.28
CA THR A 369 -20.80 -15.96 0.38
C THR A 369 -22.18 -16.59 0.38
N TYR A 370 -23.17 -15.90 -0.19
CA TYR A 370 -24.54 -16.42 -0.31
C TYR A 370 -24.60 -17.74 -1.11
N ASN A 371 -23.64 -17.99 -2.01
CA ASN A 371 -23.51 -19.24 -2.77
C ASN A 371 -22.95 -20.41 -1.94
N SER A 372 -22.23 -20.12 -0.86
CA SER A 372 -21.64 -21.11 0.06
C SER A 372 -22.36 -21.16 1.41
N ALA A 373 -23.46 -20.40 1.58
CA ALA A 373 -24.16 -20.21 2.85
C ALA A 373 -24.65 -21.51 3.53
N HIS A 374 -24.82 -22.59 2.77
CA HIS A 374 -25.17 -23.91 3.31
C HIS A 374 -24.03 -24.61 4.06
N ASP A 375 -22.78 -24.25 3.76
CA ASP A 375 -21.57 -24.86 4.35
C ASP A 375 -21.00 -24.03 5.53
N VAL A 376 -21.60 -22.87 5.81
CA VAL A 376 -21.15 -21.95 6.87
C VAL A 376 -21.89 -22.25 8.17
N ALA A 377 -21.17 -22.25 9.29
CA ALA A 377 -21.77 -22.47 10.60
C ALA A 377 -22.88 -21.44 10.88
N ALA A 378 -24.00 -21.91 11.45
CA ALA A 378 -25.15 -21.08 11.78
C ALA A 378 -24.73 -19.88 12.65
N GLY A 379 -25.05 -18.66 12.19
CA GLY A 379 -24.69 -17.41 12.88
C GLY A 379 -23.40 -16.73 12.40
N SER A 380 -22.71 -17.29 11.40
CA SER A 380 -21.57 -16.62 10.76
C SER A 380 -22.03 -15.54 9.79
N ASP A 381 -21.28 -14.44 9.69
CA ASP A 381 -21.56 -13.40 8.69
C ASP A 381 -21.23 -13.90 7.28
N VAL A 382 -22.02 -13.43 6.32
CA VAL A 382 -21.90 -13.76 4.89
C VAL A 382 -21.80 -12.47 4.10
N ILE A 383 -20.85 -12.40 3.18
CA ILE A 383 -20.70 -11.23 2.28
C ILE A 383 -21.51 -11.49 1.01
N PHE A 384 -22.41 -10.57 0.68
CA PHE A 384 -23.18 -10.59 -0.55
C PHE A 384 -22.37 -9.98 -1.70
N THR A 385 -21.55 -10.80 -2.33
CA THR A 385 -20.72 -10.41 -3.48
C THR A 385 -20.49 -11.58 -4.42
N ASP A 386 -20.24 -11.27 -5.69
CA ASP A 386 -19.77 -12.21 -6.71
C ASP A 386 -18.23 -12.25 -6.80
N ASP A 387 -17.55 -11.47 -5.97
CA ASP A 387 -16.09 -11.49 -5.85
C ASP A 387 -15.60 -12.90 -5.47
N VAL A 388 -14.49 -13.28 -6.10
CA VAL A 388 -13.79 -14.52 -5.82
C VAL A 388 -13.07 -14.43 -4.47
N SER A 389 -13.13 -15.48 -3.66
CA SER A 389 -12.40 -15.56 -2.39
C SER A 389 -10.89 -15.74 -2.61
N LEU A 390 -10.09 -15.39 -1.59
CA LEU A 390 -8.63 -15.55 -1.62
C LEU A 390 -8.23 -17.01 -1.90
N GLN A 391 -8.96 -17.97 -1.34
CA GLN A 391 -8.70 -19.39 -1.57
C GLN A 391 -8.84 -19.75 -3.05
N VAL A 392 -9.98 -19.41 -3.66
CA VAL A 392 -10.23 -19.72 -5.09
C VAL A 392 -9.24 -18.98 -5.98
N PHE A 393 -8.84 -17.76 -5.61
CA PHE A 393 -7.78 -17.02 -6.30
C PHE A 393 -6.44 -17.78 -6.27
N PHE A 394 -6.03 -18.29 -5.10
CA PHE A 394 -4.81 -19.11 -4.98
C PHE A 394 -4.90 -20.41 -5.76
N GLU A 395 -6.03 -21.13 -5.71
CA GLU A 395 -6.22 -22.36 -6.48
C GLU A 395 -6.07 -22.13 -7.99
N HIS A 396 -6.60 -21.01 -8.51
CA HIS A 396 -6.44 -20.63 -9.91
C HIS A 396 -5.00 -20.23 -10.24
N LEU A 397 -4.36 -19.45 -9.37
CA LEU A 397 -2.96 -19.06 -9.54
C LEU A 397 -2.05 -20.30 -9.60
N GLN A 398 -2.22 -21.25 -8.67
CA GLN A 398 -1.47 -22.50 -8.64
C GLN A 398 -1.64 -23.30 -9.93
N LYS A 399 -2.89 -23.50 -10.37
CA LYS A 399 -3.19 -24.22 -11.62
C LYS A 399 -2.50 -23.58 -12.83
N LEU A 400 -2.54 -22.26 -12.95
CA LEU A 400 -1.95 -21.56 -14.10
C LEU A 400 -0.42 -21.48 -14.02
N ALA A 401 0.14 -21.37 -12.81
CA ALA A 401 1.59 -21.31 -12.62
C ALA A 401 2.27 -22.62 -13.04
N VAL A 402 1.70 -23.78 -12.65
CA VAL A 402 2.31 -25.09 -12.95
C VAL A 402 2.14 -25.56 -14.40
N GLN A 403 1.29 -24.88 -15.17
CA GLN A 403 1.02 -25.15 -16.60
C GLN A 403 1.94 -24.35 -17.54
N SER A 404 2.61 -23.32 -17.03
CA SER A 404 3.39 -22.36 -17.82
C SER A 404 4.72 -22.92 -18.33
#